data_AF-A0A1V5TZE5-F1
#
_entry.id   AF-A0A1V5TZE5-F1
#
_cell.length_a   1.000
_cell.length_b   1.000
_cell.length_c   1.000
_cell.angle_alpha   90.00
_cell.angle_beta   90.00
_cell.angle_gamma   90.00
#
_symmetry.space_group_name_H-M   'P 1'
#
loop_
_entity.id
_entity.type
_entity.pdbx_description
1 polymer ?
#
loop_
_entity_poly.entity_id
_entity_poly.type
_entity_poly.pdbx_seq_one_letter_code
_entity_poly.pdbx_strand_id
1 'polypeptide(L)'
;MKTLVLCDNAEPEKVIPLCKKYHLGIEIQGFYNPNETENRDKLISLYKSILPLDILKYFHAPFWDLCLGSANKKIAEITRYYFDYAYETARELGCAGVTVHHGFVPNTSYPENWIKRAVVFWDDFLKAHPGGIEMYMENQCELDTKTLIGIVDACRDSRLSVNLDIGHAHCNSGLPVTDWIKQLGSRIRYTHIHQNNGISDEHLGLRYGNMPLRDVLETLDEYAPEAVWALECDIDHMEESIMLLSEWRYVR
;
A
#
# COMPACT_ATOMS: atom_id res chain seq x y z
N MET A 1 -7.95 -19.14 -0.79
CA MET A 1 -7.84 -18.39 0.48
C MET A 1 -6.78 -17.33 0.25
N LYS A 2 -7.07 -16.10 0.63
CA LYS A 2 -6.22 -14.94 0.40
C LYS A 2 -5.09 -14.90 1.42
N THR A 3 -3.95 -14.37 1.00
CA THR A 3 -2.93 -13.89 1.93
C THR A 3 -3.42 -12.58 2.51
N LEU A 4 -3.64 -12.54 3.82
CA LEU A 4 -4.05 -11.35 4.56
C LEU A 4 -2.93 -10.91 5.49
N VAL A 5 -2.68 -9.61 5.51
CA VAL A 5 -1.78 -8.94 6.44
C VAL A 5 -2.51 -7.81 7.17
N LEU A 6 -2.05 -7.46 8.36
CA LEU A 6 -2.64 -6.41 9.17
C LEU A 6 -1.73 -5.18 9.17
N CYS A 7 -2.25 -4.01 8.82
CA CYS A 7 -1.51 -2.77 8.97
C CYS A 7 -1.41 -2.41 10.45
N ASP A 8 -0.21 -2.13 10.93
CA ASP A 8 -0.02 -1.90 12.36
C ASP A 8 -0.40 -0.51 12.85
N ASN A 9 -0.65 0.44 11.94
CA ASN A 9 -0.92 1.85 12.21
C ASN A 9 0.07 2.48 13.22
N ALA A 10 1.34 2.04 13.18
CA ALA A 10 2.39 2.41 14.14
C ALA A 10 2.14 1.96 15.60
N GLU A 11 1.20 1.05 15.85
CA GLU A 11 0.89 0.43 17.15
C GLU A 11 1.09 -1.11 17.12
N PRO A 12 2.29 -1.61 16.80
CA PRO A 12 2.52 -3.04 16.56
C PRO A 12 2.22 -3.93 17.76
N GLU A 13 2.33 -3.43 18.99
CA GLU A 13 1.97 -4.16 20.20
C GLU A 13 0.49 -4.54 20.28
N LYS A 14 -0.40 -3.77 19.63
CA LYS A 14 -1.83 -4.09 19.56
C LYS A 14 -2.14 -5.08 18.44
N VAL A 15 -1.42 -5.00 17.33
CA VAL A 15 -1.72 -5.79 16.11
C VAL A 15 -1.03 -7.17 16.11
N ILE A 16 0.18 -7.29 16.62
CA ILE A 16 0.93 -8.57 16.67
C ILE A 16 0.17 -9.71 17.38
N PRO A 17 -0.54 -9.48 18.51
CA PRO A 17 -1.39 -10.51 19.10
C PRO A 17 -2.43 -11.07 18.13
N LEU A 18 -3.05 -10.22 17.30
CA LEU A 18 -3.99 -10.64 16.27
C LEU A 18 -3.29 -11.43 15.16
N CYS A 19 -2.13 -10.98 14.68
CA CYS A 19 -1.34 -11.72 13.70
C CYS A 19 -1.01 -13.14 14.19
N LYS A 20 -0.64 -13.28 15.48
CA LYS A 20 -0.37 -14.59 16.11
C LYS A 20 -1.63 -15.44 16.23
N LYS A 21 -2.74 -14.84 16.67
CA LYS A 21 -4.02 -15.53 16.88
C LYS A 21 -4.61 -16.09 15.58
N TYR A 22 -4.51 -15.34 14.50
CA TYR A 22 -5.11 -15.68 13.20
C TYR A 22 -4.10 -16.18 12.15
N HIS A 23 -2.82 -16.30 12.51
CA HIS A 23 -1.73 -16.72 11.61
C HIS A 23 -1.60 -15.84 10.35
N LEU A 24 -1.66 -14.52 10.55
CA LEU A 24 -1.64 -13.50 9.48
C LEU A 24 -0.28 -12.81 9.39
N GLY A 25 -0.01 -12.16 8.25
CA GLY A 25 1.14 -11.28 8.09
C GLY A 25 0.93 -9.90 8.70
N ILE A 26 1.92 -9.02 8.57
CA ILE A 26 1.87 -7.65 9.05
C ILE A 26 2.41 -6.69 7.99
N GLU A 27 1.81 -5.51 7.89
CA GLU A 27 2.41 -4.35 7.26
C GLU A 27 2.89 -3.38 8.32
N ILE A 28 4.17 -3.04 8.24
CA ILE A 28 4.86 -2.17 9.19
C ILE A 28 4.68 -0.72 8.74
N GLN A 29 3.97 0.09 9.53
CA GLN A 29 3.67 1.49 9.21
C GLN A 29 4.33 2.49 10.16
N GLY A 30 5.06 2.03 11.19
CA GLY A 30 5.74 2.89 12.16
C GLY A 30 6.83 3.83 11.62
N PHE A 31 7.12 3.82 10.32
CA PHE A 31 8.13 4.66 9.67
C PHE A 31 7.51 5.74 8.76
N TYR A 32 6.22 6.02 8.90
CA TYR A 32 5.47 6.93 8.02
C TYR A 32 5.96 8.39 8.01
N ASN A 33 6.55 8.87 9.12
CA ASN A 33 6.92 10.29 9.26
C ASN A 33 8.33 10.56 8.67
N PRO A 34 8.45 11.31 7.56
CA PRO A 34 9.76 11.64 6.98
C PRO A 34 10.66 12.48 7.90
N ASN A 35 10.11 13.13 8.94
CA ASN A 35 10.87 13.96 9.86
C ASN A 35 11.47 13.20 11.04
N GLU A 36 11.23 11.89 11.18
CA GLU A 36 11.69 11.08 12.33
C GLU A 36 12.69 9.98 11.91
N THR A 37 13.40 10.17 10.81
CA THR A 37 14.37 9.17 10.30
C THR A 37 15.52 8.86 11.27
N GLU A 38 15.83 9.75 12.20
CA GLU A 38 16.81 9.52 13.26
C GLU A 38 16.39 8.39 14.22
N ASN A 39 15.10 8.07 14.29
CA ASN A 39 14.58 6.97 15.11
C ASN A 39 14.66 5.62 14.41
N ARG A 40 15.16 5.54 13.16
CA ARG A 40 15.17 4.33 12.34
C ARG A 40 15.70 3.11 13.07
N ASP A 41 16.91 3.18 13.62
CA ASP A 41 17.56 2.01 14.24
C ASP A 41 16.87 1.57 15.53
N LYS A 42 16.29 2.53 16.27
CA LYS A 42 15.48 2.26 17.45
C LYS A 42 14.21 1.52 17.07
N LEU A 43 13.51 1.97 16.03
CA LEU A 43 12.29 1.33 15.53
C LEU A 43 12.60 -0.05 14.95
N ILE A 44 13.67 -0.21 14.17
CA ILE A 44 14.08 -1.52 13.67
C ILE A 44 14.34 -2.49 14.83
N SER A 45 15.03 -2.03 15.87
CA SER A 45 15.30 -2.84 17.06
C SER A 45 14.00 -3.24 17.78
N LEU A 46 13.05 -2.31 17.91
CA LEU A 46 11.72 -2.58 18.44
C LEU A 46 11.02 -3.66 17.62
N TYR A 47 10.82 -3.45 16.32
CA TYR A 47 10.16 -4.41 15.43
C TYR A 47 10.82 -5.79 15.44
N LYS A 48 12.15 -5.87 15.36
CA LYS A 48 12.89 -7.14 15.44
C LYS A 48 12.68 -7.87 16.77
N SER A 49 12.43 -7.15 17.87
CA SER A 49 12.21 -7.75 19.19
C SER A 49 10.79 -8.31 19.39
N ILE A 50 9.79 -7.74 18.71
CA ILE A 50 8.37 -8.08 18.94
C ILE A 50 7.77 -8.95 17.83
N LEU A 51 8.30 -8.84 16.60
CA LEU A 51 7.82 -9.58 15.46
C LEU A 51 8.24 -11.04 15.53
N PRO A 52 7.32 -12.00 15.28
CA PRO A 52 7.69 -13.39 15.04
C PRO A 52 8.66 -13.49 13.85
N LEU A 53 9.62 -14.43 13.91
CA LEU A 53 10.59 -14.61 12.83
C LEU A 53 9.93 -15.06 11.51
N ASP A 54 8.93 -15.94 11.60
CA ASP A 54 8.31 -16.60 10.44
C ASP A 54 7.03 -15.88 9.94
N ILE A 55 6.82 -14.62 10.33
CA ILE A 55 5.67 -13.83 9.85
C ILE A 55 5.99 -13.16 8.51
N LEU A 56 5.02 -13.15 7.60
CA LEU A 56 5.11 -12.38 6.36
C LEU A 56 5.05 -10.88 6.70
N LYS A 57 5.99 -10.10 6.15
CA LYS A 57 6.16 -8.69 6.47
C LYS A 57 6.12 -7.84 5.20
N TYR A 58 5.39 -6.74 5.27
CA TYR A 58 5.39 -5.66 4.29
C TYR A 58 5.76 -4.36 4.98
N PHE A 59 6.14 -3.35 4.21
CA PHE A 59 6.59 -2.07 4.74
C PHE A 59 5.85 -0.94 4.05
N HIS A 60 5.33 -0.01 4.82
CA HIS A 60 4.75 1.21 4.28
C HIS A 60 5.77 2.35 4.36
N ALA A 61 6.10 2.95 3.22
CA ALA A 61 7.09 4.01 3.16
C ALA A 61 6.59 5.31 3.80
N PRO A 62 7.51 6.21 4.20
CA PRO A 62 7.16 7.60 4.45
C PRO A 62 6.50 8.22 3.21
N PHE A 63 5.54 9.12 3.41
CA PHE A 63 4.70 9.58 2.29
C PHE A 63 4.42 11.09 2.22
N TRP A 64 4.50 11.82 3.33
CA TRP A 64 4.17 13.26 3.32
C TRP A 64 5.10 14.07 2.40
N ASP A 65 4.47 14.89 1.54
CA ASP A 65 5.12 15.80 0.59
C ASP A 65 6.10 15.16 -0.40
N LEU A 66 6.02 13.84 -0.59
CA LEU A 66 6.83 13.11 -1.56
C LEU A 66 6.11 13.00 -2.91
N CYS A 67 6.84 13.17 -4.02
CA CYS A 67 6.26 13.12 -5.36
C CYS A 67 7.30 12.66 -6.39
N LEU A 68 7.21 11.39 -6.79
CA LEU A 68 8.17 10.75 -7.70
C LEU A 68 8.14 11.34 -9.13
N GLY A 69 7.00 11.91 -9.52
CA GLY A 69 6.81 12.55 -10.83
C GLY A 69 6.94 14.08 -10.78
N SER A 70 7.50 14.66 -9.71
CA SER A 70 7.60 16.11 -9.57
C SER A 70 8.39 16.77 -10.71
N ALA A 71 7.93 17.91 -11.20
CA ALA A 71 8.70 18.74 -12.13
C ALA A 71 9.87 19.48 -11.44
N ASN A 72 9.76 19.65 -10.11
CA ASN A 72 10.85 20.17 -9.30
C ASN A 72 11.81 19.03 -8.98
N LYS A 73 13.00 19.06 -9.59
CA LYS A 73 14.02 18.03 -9.40
C LYS A 73 14.45 17.88 -7.94
N LYS A 74 14.41 18.94 -7.12
CA LYS A 74 14.72 18.84 -5.69
C LYS A 74 13.68 18.02 -4.91
N ILE A 75 12.41 18.09 -5.32
CA ILE A 75 11.35 17.24 -4.76
C ILE A 75 11.54 15.79 -5.20
N ALA A 76 11.92 15.55 -6.46
CA ALA A 76 12.22 14.20 -6.94
C ALA A 76 13.45 13.61 -6.23
N GLU A 77 14.50 14.40 -6.01
CA GLU A 77 15.72 14.00 -5.28
C GLU A 77 15.40 13.62 -3.81
N ILE A 78 14.59 14.42 -3.10
CA ILE A 78 14.21 14.08 -1.72
C ILE A 78 13.26 12.87 -1.67
N THR A 79 12.35 12.75 -2.64
CA THR A 79 11.50 11.56 -2.78
C THR A 79 12.34 10.31 -2.98
N ARG A 80 13.39 10.40 -3.81
CA ARG A 80 14.33 9.31 -4.04
C ARG A 80 15.03 8.90 -2.75
N TYR A 81 15.49 9.86 -1.96
CA TYR A 81 16.11 9.57 -0.65
C TYR A 81 15.20 8.74 0.26
N TYR A 82 13.92 9.11 0.38
CA TYR A 82 12.99 8.36 1.24
C TYR A 82 12.59 6.99 0.68
N PHE A 83 12.57 6.82 -0.65
CA PHE A 83 12.37 5.52 -1.27
C PHE A 83 13.56 4.59 -1.01
N ASP A 84 14.79 5.11 -1.11
CA ASP A 84 16.01 4.36 -0.79
C ASP A 84 16.02 3.99 0.71
N TYR A 85 15.67 4.93 1.58
CA TYR A 85 15.50 4.70 3.03
C TYR A 85 14.47 3.59 3.32
N ALA A 86 13.31 3.63 2.66
CA ALA A 86 12.25 2.65 2.86
C ALA A 86 12.69 1.26 2.39
N TYR A 87 13.30 1.16 1.21
CA TYR A 87 13.80 -0.10 0.65
C TYR A 87 14.86 -0.74 1.55
N GLU A 88 15.83 0.06 2.01
CA GLU A 88 16.91 -0.42 2.88
C GLU A 88 16.40 -0.86 4.26
N THR A 89 15.41 -0.14 4.80
CA THR A 89 14.74 -0.49 6.06
C THR A 89 13.92 -1.78 5.92
N ALA A 90 13.12 -1.88 4.85
CA ALA A 90 12.35 -3.07 4.51
C ALA A 90 13.25 -4.30 4.33
N ARG A 91 14.39 -4.14 3.65
CA ARG A 91 15.41 -5.19 3.49
C ARG A 91 15.95 -5.66 4.83
N GLU A 92 16.27 -4.73 5.72
CA GLU A 92 16.80 -5.04 7.04
C GLU A 92 15.78 -5.73 7.96
N LEU A 93 14.50 -5.43 7.79
CA LEU A 93 13.38 -6.07 8.49
C LEU A 93 12.95 -7.40 7.83
N GLY A 94 13.48 -7.71 6.64
CA GLY A 94 13.14 -8.90 5.87
C GLY A 94 11.71 -8.85 5.33
N CYS A 95 11.27 -7.69 4.85
CA CYS A 95 9.97 -7.52 4.20
C CYS A 95 9.99 -8.03 2.76
N ALA A 96 8.85 -8.54 2.30
CA ALA A 96 8.64 -9.05 0.95
C ALA A 96 8.35 -7.92 -0.07
N GLY A 97 7.74 -6.83 0.38
CA GLY A 97 7.46 -5.68 -0.47
C GLY A 97 7.28 -4.38 0.30
N VAL A 98 7.24 -3.28 -0.45
CA VAL A 98 7.15 -1.91 0.04
C VAL A 98 6.01 -1.17 -0.66
N THR A 99 5.06 -0.68 0.11
CA THR A 99 4.03 0.26 -0.35
C THR A 99 4.60 1.68 -0.38
N VAL A 100 4.37 2.39 -1.47
CA VAL A 100 4.73 3.80 -1.63
C VAL A 100 3.58 4.59 -2.24
N HIS A 101 3.35 5.80 -1.71
CA HIS A 101 2.54 6.79 -2.41
C HIS A 101 3.36 7.45 -3.51
N HIS A 102 2.73 7.67 -4.66
CA HIS A 102 3.41 8.29 -5.79
C HIS A 102 3.29 9.82 -5.84
N GLY A 103 2.34 10.39 -5.09
CA GLY A 103 2.22 11.84 -4.87
C GLY A 103 1.70 12.61 -6.09
N PHE A 104 0.91 11.99 -6.97
CA PHE A 104 0.23 12.74 -8.01
C PHE A 104 -1.01 13.42 -7.40
N VAL A 105 -1.15 14.72 -7.64
CA VAL A 105 -2.34 15.46 -7.22
C VAL A 105 -3.04 16.00 -8.47
N PRO A 106 -4.33 15.68 -8.70
CA PRO A 106 -5.07 16.17 -9.85
C PRO A 106 -4.94 17.68 -10.03
N ASN A 107 -4.86 18.14 -11.28
CA ASN A 107 -4.75 19.55 -11.68
C ASN A 107 -3.45 20.28 -11.28
N THR A 108 -2.48 19.61 -10.64
CA THR A 108 -1.17 20.22 -10.31
C THR A 108 -0.08 19.94 -11.34
N SER A 109 -0.25 18.91 -12.18
CA SER A 109 0.68 18.55 -13.25
C SER A 109 -0.05 17.95 -14.45
N TYR A 110 0.49 18.13 -15.65
CA TYR A 110 -0.03 17.47 -16.85
C TYR A 110 0.29 15.96 -16.79
N PRO A 111 -0.71 15.06 -16.79
CA PRO A 111 -0.52 13.64 -16.49
C PRO A 111 0.55 12.96 -17.35
N GLU A 112 0.55 13.16 -18.68
CA GLU A 112 1.52 12.49 -19.55
C GLU A 112 2.97 12.87 -19.26
N ASN A 113 3.22 14.14 -18.93
CA ASN A 113 4.56 14.60 -18.56
C ASN A 113 4.95 14.13 -17.17
N TRP A 114 3.99 14.02 -16.26
CA TRP A 114 4.20 13.48 -14.93
C TRP A 114 4.55 11.99 -14.98
N ILE A 115 3.81 11.20 -15.74
CA ILE A 115 4.09 9.77 -15.99
C ILE A 115 5.49 9.59 -16.58
N LYS A 116 5.89 10.38 -17.59
CA LYS A 116 7.24 10.27 -18.17
C LYS A 116 8.35 10.47 -17.13
N ARG A 117 8.19 11.43 -16.21
CA ARG A 117 9.17 11.66 -15.14
C ARG A 117 9.15 10.54 -14.11
N ALA A 118 7.96 10.08 -13.74
CA ALA A 118 7.77 8.94 -12.85
C ALA A 118 8.43 7.65 -13.37
N VAL A 119 8.31 7.37 -14.66
CA VAL A 119 8.94 6.21 -15.29
C VAL A 119 10.46 6.31 -15.22
N VAL A 120 11.04 7.48 -15.51
CA VAL A 120 12.50 7.70 -15.36
C VAL A 120 12.93 7.49 -13.90
N PHE A 121 12.16 8.01 -12.94
CA PHE A 121 12.42 7.83 -11.51
C PHE A 121 12.45 6.34 -11.14
N TRP A 122 11.44 5.58 -11.55
CA TRP A 122 11.32 4.15 -11.25
C TRP A 122 12.42 3.33 -11.92
N ASP A 123 12.70 3.57 -13.19
CA ASP A 123 13.79 2.92 -13.91
C ASP A 123 15.13 3.10 -13.19
N ASP A 124 15.43 4.33 -12.75
CA ASP A 124 16.66 4.65 -12.03
C ASP A 124 16.67 4.05 -10.61
N PHE A 125 15.52 3.99 -9.93
CA PHE A 125 15.39 3.38 -8.61
C PHE A 125 15.59 1.86 -8.65
N LEU A 126 14.89 1.19 -9.56
CA LEU A 126 14.89 -0.27 -9.70
C LEU A 126 16.23 -0.81 -10.23
N LYS A 127 16.96 -0.02 -11.02
CA LYS A 127 18.36 -0.33 -11.40
C LYS A 127 19.33 -0.24 -10.23
N ALA A 128 19.15 0.75 -9.36
CA ALA A 128 20.03 0.96 -8.20
C ALA A 128 19.78 -0.05 -7.07
N HIS A 129 18.57 -0.63 -7.01
CA HIS A 129 18.18 -1.64 -6.02
C HIS A 129 17.93 -2.99 -6.68
N PRO A 130 18.98 -3.70 -7.14
CA PRO A 130 18.83 -5.08 -7.58
C PRO A 130 18.42 -5.93 -6.36
N GLY A 131 17.40 -6.76 -6.51
CA GLY A 131 16.86 -7.56 -5.42
C GLY A 131 15.44 -8.03 -5.68
N GLY A 132 14.89 -8.74 -4.69
CA GLY A 132 13.57 -9.38 -4.80
C GLY A 132 12.45 -8.68 -4.01
N ILE A 133 12.70 -7.51 -3.42
CA ILE A 133 11.64 -6.76 -2.73
C ILE A 133 10.73 -6.14 -3.80
N GLU A 134 9.44 -6.44 -3.73
CA GLU A 134 8.43 -5.86 -4.62
C GLU A 134 8.08 -4.43 -4.17
N MET A 135 7.75 -3.57 -5.13
CA MET A 135 7.33 -2.20 -4.92
C MET A 135 5.87 -2.08 -5.36
N TYR A 136 5.01 -1.61 -4.46
CA TYR A 136 3.58 -1.41 -4.72
C TYR A 136 3.27 0.07 -4.70
N MET A 137 2.83 0.60 -5.84
CA MET A 137 2.49 2.00 -5.99
C MET A 137 1.01 2.22 -5.65
N GLU A 138 0.76 3.00 -4.61
CA GLU A 138 -0.57 3.21 -4.04
C GLU A 138 -1.28 4.44 -4.60
N ASN A 139 -2.57 4.31 -4.93
CA ASN A 139 -3.44 5.46 -5.18
C ASN A 139 -3.77 6.19 -3.89
N GLN A 140 -3.85 7.52 -3.96
CA GLN A 140 -4.20 8.38 -2.82
C GLN A 140 -5.13 9.52 -3.22
N CYS A 141 -4.82 10.24 -4.31
CA CYS A 141 -5.56 11.43 -4.73
C CYS A 141 -6.13 11.31 -6.15
N GLU A 142 -5.85 10.21 -6.83
CA GLU A 142 -6.17 9.99 -8.23
C GLU A 142 -7.68 9.81 -8.42
N LEU A 143 -8.21 10.38 -9.50
CA LEU A 143 -9.63 10.26 -9.87
C LEU A 143 -9.89 9.07 -10.81
N ASP A 144 -8.83 8.51 -11.38
CA ASP A 144 -8.87 7.35 -12.28
C ASP A 144 -7.55 6.54 -12.22
N THR A 145 -7.52 5.42 -12.93
CA THR A 145 -6.40 4.45 -12.91
C THR A 145 -5.26 4.82 -13.86
N LYS A 146 -5.39 5.87 -14.69
CA LYS A 146 -4.53 6.05 -15.87
C LYS A 146 -3.08 6.32 -15.50
N THR A 147 -2.85 7.09 -14.44
CA THR A 147 -1.50 7.40 -13.96
C THR A 147 -0.77 6.14 -13.49
N LEU A 148 -1.46 5.29 -12.71
CA LEU A 148 -0.92 4.01 -12.23
C LEU A 148 -0.58 3.08 -13.41
N ILE A 149 -1.55 2.86 -14.31
CA ILE A 149 -1.38 1.99 -15.48
C ILE A 149 -0.23 2.50 -16.36
N GLY A 150 -0.21 3.81 -16.64
CA GLY A 150 0.77 4.42 -17.51
C GLY A 150 2.21 4.29 -16.99
N ILE A 151 2.41 4.26 -15.68
CA ILE A 151 3.74 4.02 -15.09
C ILE A 151 4.10 2.55 -15.15
N VAL A 152 3.25 1.67 -14.59
CA VAL A 152 3.56 0.24 -14.45
C VAL A 152 3.82 -0.40 -15.82
N ASP A 153 3.01 -0.07 -16.83
CA ASP A 153 3.15 -0.60 -18.19
C ASP A 153 4.38 -0.07 -18.93
N ALA A 154 4.84 1.14 -18.58
CA ALA A 154 5.98 1.77 -19.20
C ALA A 154 7.32 1.30 -18.60
N CYS A 155 7.39 1.12 -17.27
CA CYS A 155 8.59 0.61 -16.59
C CYS A 155 8.91 -0.83 -16.98
N ARG A 156 7.87 -1.67 -17.18
CA ARG A 156 8.01 -3.10 -17.58
C ARG A 156 8.95 -3.91 -16.68
N ASP A 157 9.02 -3.58 -15.40
CA ASP A 157 9.78 -4.31 -14.39
C ASP A 157 8.80 -5.11 -13.52
N SER A 158 9.02 -6.42 -13.40
CA SER A 158 8.13 -7.32 -12.65
C SER A 158 8.07 -7.01 -11.16
N ARG A 159 9.02 -6.24 -10.63
CA ARG A 159 9.06 -5.84 -9.22
C ARG A 159 8.17 -4.63 -8.94
N LEU A 160 7.68 -3.92 -9.96
CA LEU A 160 6.80 -2.77 -9.79
C LEU A 160 5.36 -3.14 -10.13
N SER A 161 4.45 -2.91 -9.19
CA SER A 161 3.02 -3.19 -9.36
C SER A 161 2.18 -2.19 -8.56
N VAL A 162 0.87 -2.37 -8.53
CA VAL A 162 -0.08 -1.45 -7.88
C VAL A 162 -0.47 -1.99 -6.51
N ASN A 163 -0.44 -1.10 -5.51
CA ASN A 163 -1.26 -1.21 -4.32
C ASN A 163 -2.58 -0.51 -4.60
N LEU A 164 -3.69 -1.23 -4.75
CA LEU A 164 -4.99 -0.56 -4.85
C LEU A 164 -5.55 -0.40 -3.44
N ASP A 165 -5.57 0.82 -2.95
CA ASP A 165 -6.38 1.19 -1.81
C ASP A 165 -7.83 1.44 -2.25
N ILE A 166 -8.74 0.59 -1.77
CA ILE A 166 -10.16 0.65 -2.14
C ILE A 166 -10.88 1.83 -1.48
N GLY A 167 -10.44 2.29 -0.32
CA GLY A 167 -11.02 3.40 0.41
C GLY A 167 -10.71 4.73 -0.24
N HIS A 168 -9.44 4.96 -0.58
CA HIS A 168 -9.00 6.07 -1.41
C HIS A 168 -9.78 6.12 -2.73
N ALA A 169 -9.92 4.98 -3.43
CA ALA A 169 -10.69 4.94 -4.68
C ALA A 169 -12.16 5.32 -4.46
N HIS A 170 -12.75 4.91 -3.33
CA HIS A 170 -14.16 5.15 -3.03
C HIS A 170 -14.47 6.59 -2.61
N CYS A 171 -13.60 7.27 -1.85
CA CYS A 171 -13.84 8.64 -1.44
C CYS A 171 -13.33 9.68 -2.46
N ASN A 172 -12.33 9.35 -3.28
CA ASN A 172 -11.74 10.30 -4.24
C ASN A 172 -12.24 10.15 -5.67
N SER A 173 -12.48 8.91 -6.11
CA SER A 173 -12.86 8.66 -7.51
C SER A 173 -14.38 8.66 -7.64
N GLY A 174 -14.92 9.44 -8.57
CA GLY A 174 -16.36 9.37 -8.92
C GLY A 174 -16.76 8.06 -9.62
N LEU A 175 -15.86 7.07 -9.67
CA LEU A 175 -16.04 5.78 -10.32
C LEU A 175 -16.31 4.70 -9.26
N PRO A 176 -17.09 3.67 -9.59
CA PRO A 176 -17.17 2.48 -8.75
C PRO A 176 -15.78 1.87 -8.52
N VAL A 177 -15.49 1.44 -7.29
CA VAL A 177 -14.22 0.73 -6.97
C VAL A 177 -14.06 -0.53 -7.84
N THR A 178 -15.15 -1.20 -8.16
CA THR A 178 -15.13 -2.37 -9.07
C THR A 178 -14.63 -2.01 -10.48
N ASP A 179 -14.84 -0.78 -10.95
CA ASP A 179 -14.29 -0.33 -12.23
C ASP A 179 -12.79 -0.06 -12.14
N TRP A 180 -12.30 0.44 -11.00
CA TRP A 180 -10.85 0.53 -10.75
C TRP A 180 -10.20 -0.84 -10.79
N ILE A 181 -10.77 -1.81 -10.09
CA ILE A 181 -10.27 -3.18 -10.02
C ILE A 181 -10.20 -3.80 -11.43
N LYS A 182 -11.27 -3.67 -12.22
CA LYS A 182 -11.32 -4.21 -13.59
C LYS A 182 -10.30 -3.56 -14.52
N GLN A 183 -10.09 -2.25 -14.40
CA GLN A 183 -9.13 -1.51 -15.23
C GLN A 183 -7.68 -1.85 -14.88
N LEU A 184 -7.36 -1.96 -13.59
CA LEU A 184 -6.01 -2.30 -13.13
C LEU A 184 -5.70 -3.78 -13.35
N GLY A 185 -6.65 -4.66 -13.03
CA GLY A 185 -6.56 -6.11 -13.19
C GLY A 185 -5.33 -6.69 -12.48
N SER A 186 -4.58 -7.54 -13.20
CA SER A 186 -3.38 -8.22 -12.68
C SER A 186 -2.22 -7.30 -12.29
N ARG A 187 -2.32 -5.99 -12.55
CA ARG A 187 -1.36 -4.99 -12.03
C ARG A 187 -1.48 -4.83 -10.53
N ILE A 188 -2.65 -5.14 -9.95
CA ILE A 188 -2.87 -5.16 -8.52
C ILE A 188 -2.18 -6.41 -7.97
N ARG A 189 -1.14 -6.20 -7.16
CA ARG A 189 -0.43 -7.26 -6.44
C ARG A 189 -0.53 -7.10 -4.93
N TYR A 190 -1.01 -5.93 -4.50
CA TYR A 190 -1.26 -5.58 -3.12
C TYR A 190 -2.51 -4.70 -3.06
N THR A 191 -3.25 -4.75 -1.97
CA THR A 191 -4.46 -3.93 -1.80
C THR A 191 -4.68 -3.64 -0.34
N HIS A 192 -4.75 -2.36 0.01
CA HIS A 192 -5.31 -1.90 1.28
C HIS A 192 -6.84 -2.04 1.24
N ILE A 193 -7.38 -2.72 2.24
CA ILE A 193 -8.83 -2.87 2.44
C ILE A 193 -9.24 -2.22 3.75
N HIS A 194 -10.22 -1.34 3.63
CA HIS A 194 -10.97 -0.78 4.73
C HIS A 194 -12.26 -0.17 4.16
N GLN A 195 -13.06 0.46 5.01
CA GLN A 195 -14.27 1.15 4.59
C GLN A 195 -14.18 2.66 4.85
N ASN A 196 -15.07 3.40 4.20
CA ASN A 196 -15.42 4.78 4.52
C ASN A 196 -16.84 5.09 3.99
N ASN A 197 -17.32 6.31 4.17
CA ASN A 197 -18.64 6.77 3.73
C ASN A 197 -18.63 7.46 2.34
N GLY A 198 -17.51 7.43 1.62
CA GLY A 198 -17.36 8.00 0.28
C GLY A 198 -17.12 9.51 0.26
N ILE A 199 -16.81 10.12 1.41
CA ILE A 199 -16.57 11.58 1.52
C ILE A 199 -15.12 11.87 1.88
N SER A 200 -14.58 11.13 2.85
CA SER A 200 -13.22 11.24 3.34
C SER A 200 -12.66 9.86 3.60
N ASP A 201 -11.35 9.81 3.77
CA ASP A 201 -10.68 8.56 4.06
C ASP A 201 -10.69 8.24 5.56
N GLU A 202 -11.71 7.49 5.99
CA GLU A 202 -12.04 7.32 7.41
C GLU A 202 -11.42 6.06 8.04
N HIS A 203 -10.80 5.17 7.26
CA HIS A 203 -10.22 3.90 7.74
C HIS A 203 -11.15 3.08 8.65
N LEU A 204 -12.45 3.06 8.34
CA LEU A 204 -13.43 2.33 9.13
C LEU A 204 -13.23 0.81 8.98
N GLY A 205 -13.60 0.05 10.02
CA GLY A 205 -13.65 -1.41 9.96
C GLY A 205 -14.60 -1.90 8.86
N LEU A 206 -14.40 -3.13 8.38
CA LEU A 206 -15.09 -3.65 7.19
C LEU A 206 -16.63 -3.74 7.31
N ARG A 207 -17.16 -3.68 8.55
CA ARG A 207 -18.59 -3.64 8.84
C ARG A 207 -19.19 -2.22 8.83
N TYR A 208 -18.36 -1.19 8.77
CA TYR A 208 -18.76 0.20 8.98
C TYR A 208 -18.41 1.04 7.75
N GLY A 209 -19.42 1.54 7.05
CA GLY A 209 -19.24 2.30 5.81
C GLY A 209 -20.34 1.99 4.83
N ASN A 210 -20.24 2.50 3.61
CA ASN A 210 -21.28 2.35 2.59
C ASN A 210 -20.77 1.80 1.25
N MET A 211 -19.47 1.45 1.14
CA MET A 211 -18.97 0.73 -0.03
C MET A 211 -19.64 -0.65 -0.10
N PRO A 212 -20.08 -1.12 -1.28
CA PRO A 212 -20.61 -2.47 -1.47
C PRO A 212 -19.47 -3.51 -1.38
N LEU A 213 -18.94 -3.69 -0.17
CA LEU A 213 -17.66 -4.36 0.08
C LEU A 213 -17.62 -5.79 -0.45
N ARG A 214 -18.71 -6.55 -0.32
CA ARG A 214 -18.76 -7.93 -0.83
C ARG A 214 -18.50 -7.97 -2.33
N ASP A 215 -19.18 -7.14 -3.10
CA ASP A 215 -19.01 -7.05 -4.56
C ASP A 215 -17.60 -6.58 -4.93
N VAL A 216 -17.03 -5.65 -4.15
CA VAL A 216 -15.65 -5.16 -4.32
C VAL A 216 -14.64 -6.28 -4.10
N LEU A 217 -14.75 -7.03 -2.99
CA LEU A 217 -13.84 -8.12 -2.66
C LEU A 217 -13.99 -9.30 -3.63
N GLU A 218 -15.21 -9.62 -4.07
CA GLU A 218 -15.45 -10.63 -5.11
C GLU A 218 -14.81 -10.21 -6.45
N THR A 219 -14.91 -8.93 -6.82
CA THR A 219 -14.26 -8.40 -8.03
C THR A 219 -12.73 -8.44 -7.90
N LEU A 220 -12.17 -8.15 -6.71
CA LEU A 220 -10.73 -8.29 -6.45
C LEU A 220 -10.27 -9.75 -6.59
N ASP A 221 -11.02 -10.70 -6.06
CA ASP A 221 -10.67 -12.12 -6.16
C ASP A 221 -10.71 -12.62 -7.62
N GLU A 222 -11.63 -12.10 -8.43
CA GLU A 222 -11.74 -12.44 -9.86
C GLU A 222 -10.63 -11.80 -10.71
N TYR A 223 -10.37 -10.50 -10.56
CA TYR A 223 -9.51 -9.74 -11.46
C TYR A 223 -8.06 -9.58 -10.96
N ALA A 224 -7.83 -9.77 -9.66
CA ALA A 224 -6.54 -9.69 -9.00
C ALA A 224 -6.36 -10.85 -7.97
N PRO A 225 -6.49 -12.12 -8.39
CA PRO A 225 -6.46 -13.27 -7.48
C PRO A 225 -5.15 -13.40 -6.69
N GLU A 226 -4.05 -12.92 -7.24
CA GLU A 226 -2.72 -12.97 -6.63
C GLU A 226 -2.43 -11.81 -5.68
N ALA A 227 -3.33 -10.82 -5.58
CA ALA A 227 -3.11 -9.68 -4.70
C ALA A 227 -3.13 -10.09 -3.22
N VAL A 228 -2.14 -9.63 -2.46
CA VAL A 228 -2.17 -9.67 -1.00
C VAL A 228 -3.14 -8.61 -0.50
N TRP A 229 -3.96 -8.95 0.49
CA TRP A 229 -4.87 -8.00 1.12
C TRP A 229 -4.28 -7.53 2.44
N ALA A 230 -4.28 -6.23 2.65
CA ALA A 230 -3.77 -5.57 3.84
C ALA A 230 -4.94 -4.83 4.51
N LEU A 231 -5.30 -5.26 5.71
CA LEU A 231 -6.40 -4.66 6.46
C LEU A 231 -5.90 -3.39 7.15
N GLU A 232 -6.32 -2.23 6.63
CA GLU A 232 -5.90 -0.90 7.07
C GLU A 232 -7.07 -0.12 7.67
N CYS A 233 -7.64 -0.67 8.74
CA CYS A 233 -8.72 -0.04 9.47
C CYS A 233 -8.29 0.35 10.88
N ASP A 234 -9.16 1.08 11.57
CA ASP A 234 -9.07 1.29 13.01
C ASP A 234 -8.82 -0.05 13.73
N ILE A 235 -7.80 -0.06 14.59
CA ILE A 235 -7.36 -1.24 15.34
C ILE A 235 -8.48 -1.79 16.23
N ASP A 236 -9.33 -0.92 16.77
CA ASP A 236 -10.46 -1.34 17.62
C ASP A 236 -11.48 -2.18 16.84
N HIS A 237 -11.54 -2.04 15.51
CA HIS A 237 -12.44 -2.75 14.60
C HIS A 237 -11.72 -3.81 13.74
N MET A 238 -10.43 -4.05 13.99
CA MET A 238 -9.61 -4.95 13.18
C MET A 238 -9.99 -6.41 13.37
N GLU A 239 -10.18 -6.86 14.62
CA GLU A 239 -10.51 -8.26 14.89
C GLU A 239 -11.86 -8.67 14.30
N GLU A 240 -12.90 -7.83 14.43
CA GLU A 240 -14.21 -8.14 13.84
C GLU A 240 -14.20 -8.10 12.31
N SER A 241 -13.29 -7.32 11.71
CA SER A 241 -13.05 -7.27 10.28
C SER A 241 -12.39 -8.57 9.79
N ILE A 242 -11.41 -9.09 10.54
CA ILE A 242 -10.84 -10.43 10.30
C ILE A 242 -11.95 -11.49 10.37
N MET A 243 -12.80 -11.45 11.40
CA MET A 243 -13.91 -12.39 11.56
C MET A 243 -14.89 -12.33 10.38
N LEU A 244 -15.22 -11.13 9.87
CA LEU A 244 -16.05 -10.98 8.67
C LEU A 244 -15.42 -11.65 7.44
N LEU A 245 -14.11 -11.48 7.24
CA LEU A 245 -13.39 -12.12 6.14
C LEU A 245 -13.36 -13.66 6.28
N SER A 246 -13.25 -14.19 7.50
CA SER A 246 -13.38 -15.63 7.77
C SER A 246 -14.83 -16.13 7.52
N GLU A 247 -15.86 -15.38 7.95
CA GLU A 247 -17.27 -15.68 7.67
C GLU A 247 -17.53 -15.77 6.15
N TRP A 248 -16.90 -14.88 5.37
CA TRP A 248 -16.97 -14.87 3.91
C TRP A 248 -15.98 -15.81 3.22
N ARG A 249 -15.19 -16.58 3.98
CA ARG A 249 -14.24 -17.60 3.52
C ARG A 249 -13.05 -17.08 2.70
N TYR A 250 -12.70 -15.81 2.87
CA TYR A 250 -11.49 -15.25 2.27
C TYR A 250 -10.24 -15.69 3.03
N VAL A 251 -10.33 -15.80 4.35
CA VAL A 251 -9.26 -16.24 5.25
C VAL A 251 -9.72 -17.41 6.14
N ARG A 252 -8.75 -18.07 6.80
CA ARG A 252 -8.99 -19.27 7.62
C ARG A 252 -9.73 -18.96 8.92
#